data_AF-A0A091FCM6-F1
#
_entry.id   AF-A0A091FCM6-F1
#
_cell.length_a   1.000
_cell.length_b   1.000
_cell.length_c   1.000
_cell.angle_alpha   90.00
_cell.angle_beta   90.00
_cell.angle_gamma   90.00
#
_symmetry.space_group_name_H-M   'P 1'
#
loop_
_entity.id
_entity.type
_entity.pdbx_description
1 polymer ?
#
loop_
_entity_poly.entity_id
_entity_poly.type
_entity_poly.pdbx_seq_one_letter_code
_entity_poly.pdbx_strand_id
1 'polypeptide(L)'
;MKTKTKKEIDELRSEYSFDYSKAVRGKYYKRILAEGANVVMLEPDVAKAFTDSAAVNDVLRSLLDLTKETQRLTKHAGVRTSIRR
;
A
#
# COMPACT_ATOMS: atom_id res chain seq x y z
N MET A 1 -42.23 -43.67 -0.18
CA MET A 1 -41.09 -42.76 0.05
C MET A 1 -41.41 -41.42 -0.59
N LYS A 2 -41.62 -40.35 0.18
CA LYS A 2 -41.71 -38.98 -0.35
C LYS A 2 -40.74 -38.12 0.45
N THR A 3 -39.60 -37.80 -0.14
CA THR A 3 -38.62 -36.88 0.43
C THR A 3 -39.12 -35.46 0.25
N LYS A 4 -39.36 -34.75 1.36
CA LYS A 4 -39.74 -33.33 1.35
C LYS A 4 -38.50 -32.52 0.92
N THR A 5 -38.56 -31.92 -0.26
CA THR A 5 -37.54 -30.97 -0.72
C THR A 5 -37.57 -29.76 0.19
N LYS A 6 -36.52 -29.58 1.01
CA LYS A 6 -36.32 -28.39 1.84
C LYS A 6 -36.13 -27.22 0.87
N LYS A 7 -37.07 -26.27 0.86
CA LYS A 7 -36.95 -25.03 0.10
C LYS A 7 -35.78 -24.26 0.72
N GLU A 8 -34.63 -24.23 0.06
CA GLU A 8 -33.54 -23.34 0.45
C GLU A 8 -34.08 -21.92 0.38
N ILE A 9 -34.19 -21.32 1.56
CA ILE A 9 -34.58 -19.92 1.70
C ILE A 9 -33.32 -19.17 1.31
N ASP A 10 -33.37 -18.40 0.24
CA ASP A 10 -32.28 -17.53 -0.16
C ASP A 10 -32.05 -16.51 0.96
N GLU A 11 -30.98 -16.69 1.74
CA GLU A 11 -30.62 -15.82 2.86
C GLU A 11 -30.05 -14.47 2.39
N LEU A 12 -29.74 -14.34 1.08
CA LEU A 12 -29.25 -13.11 0.51
C LEU A 12 -30.37 -12.09 0.37
N ARG A 13 -30.05 -10.83 0.64
CA ARG A 13 -30.99 -9.74 0.39
C ARG A 13 -31.20 -9.58 -1.11
N SER A 14 -32.38 -9.10 -1.51
CA SER A 14 -32.76 -8.92 -2.92
C SER A 14 -31.82 -8.02 -3.71
N GLU A 15 -31.09 -7.11 -3.05
CA GLU A 15 -30.09 -6.25 -3.73
C GLU A 15 -28.84 -7.03 -4.16
N TYR A 16 -28.58 -8.21 -3.58
CA TYR A 16 -27.43 -9.05 -3.90
C TYR A 16 -27.73 -10.04 -5.02
N SER A 17 -28.12 -9.54 -6.20
CA SER A 17 -28.23 -10.36 -7.42
C SER A 17 -26.90 -10.34 -8.20
N PHE A 18 -25.99 -11.26 -7.89
CA PHE A 18 -24.75 -11.41 -8.65
C PHE A 18 -24.75 -12.71 -9.47
N ASP A 19 -24.51 -12.58 -10.77
CA ASP A 19 -24.40 -13.71 -11.69
C ASP A 19 -23.00 -14.34 -11.57
N TYR A 20 -22.87 -15.34 -10.70
CA TYR A 20 -21.61 -16.04 -10.44
C TYR A 20 -21.04 -16.77 -11.68
N SER A 21 -21.85 -17.03 -12.71
CA SER A 21 -21.35 -17.63 -13.96
C SER A 21 -20.40 -16.70 -14.72
N LYS A 22 -20.52 -15.39 -14.50
CA LYS A 22 -19.64 -14.35 -15.07
C LYS A 22 -18.51 -13.94 -14.11
N ALA A 23 -18.42 -14.57 -12.94
CA ALA A 23 -17.40 -14.26 -11.96
C ALA A 23 -16.03 -14.73 -12.45
N VAL A 24 -15.06 -13.81 -12.49
CA VAL A 24 -13.67 -14.14 -12.83
C VAL A 24 -12.81 -13.91 -11.61
N ARG A 25 -12.24 -14.99 -11.07
CA ARG A 25 -11.30 -14.92 -9.95
C ARG A 25 -10.09 -14.07 -10.35
N GLY A 26 -9.77 -13.06 -9.55
CA GLY A 26 -8.60 -12.22 -9.77
C GLY A 26 -8.70 -11.26 -10.98
N LYS A 27 -9.91 -10.89 -11.41
CA LYS A 27 -10.15 -9.98 -12.57
C LYS A 27 -9.24 -8.74 -12.60
N TYR A 28 -8.92 -8.16 -11.44
CA TYR A 28 -8.09 -6.96 -11.32
C TYR A 28 -6.75 -7.19 -10.60
N TYR A 29 -6.36 -8.43 -10.31
CA TYR A 29 -5.18 -8.72 -9.49
C TYR A 29 -3.88 -8.17 -10.12
N LYS A 30 -3.71 -8.35 -11.44
CA LYS A 30 -2.53 -7.85 -12.16
C LYS A 30 -2.42 -6.33 -12.11
N ARG A 31 -3.56 -5.65 -12.21
CA ARG A 31 -3.65 -4.19 -12.14
C ARG A 31 -3.27 -3.68 -10.75
N ILE A 32 -3.81 -4.31 -9.71
CA ILE A 32 -3.50 -3.97 -8.32
C ILE A 32 -2.01 -4.19 -7.98
N LEU A 33 -1.41 -5.28 -8.48
CA LEU A 33 0.01 -5.52 -8.32
C LEU A 33 0.88 -4.48 -9.05
N ALA A 34 0.49 -4.08 -10.25
CA ALA A 34 1.22 -3.11 -11.05
C ALA A 34 1.11 -1.68 -10.49
N GLU A 35 -0.09 -1.29 -10.06
CA GLU A 35 -0.38 0.04 -9.49
C GLU A 35 0.08 0.15 -8.03
N GLY A 36 0.31 -0.98 -7.35
CA GLY A 36 0.81 -1.02 -5.98
C GLY A 36 -0.23 -0.51 -4.98
N ALA A 37 -1.31 -1.26 -4.76
CA ALA A 37 -2.30 -0.93 -3.73
C ALA A 37 -1.86 -1.37 -2.31
N ASN A 38 -0.66 -0.98 -1.88
CA ASN A 38 -0.22 -1.23 -0.52
C ASN A 38 -0.83 -0.17 0.41
N VAL A 39 -1.84 -0.58 1.19
CA VAL A 39 -2.38 0.24 2.26
C VAL A 39 -1.39 0.24 3.42
N VAL A 40 -0.82 1.41 3.72
CA VAL A 40 0.10 1.61 4.85
C VAL A 40 -0.64 2.39 5.93
N MET A 41 -0.75 1.81 7.11
CA MET A 41 -1.35 2.47 8.27
C MET A 41 -0.28 3.28 8.99
N LEU A 42 -0.56 4.56 9.25
CA LEU A 42 0.28 5.42 10.06
C LEU A 42 -0.12 5.31 11.53
N GLU A 43 0.85 5.53 12.42
CA GLU A 43 0.56 5.69 13.84
C GLU A 43 -0.32 6.94 14.08
N PRO A 44 -1.20 6.94 15.09
CA PRO A 44 -2.18 8.01 15.29
C PRO A 44 -1.60 9.41 15.51
N ASP A 45 -0.40 9.51 16.07
CA ASP A 45 0.33 10.76 16.26
C ASP A 45 0.87 11.31 14.93
N VAL A 46 1.45 10.44 14.11
CA VAL A 46 1.92 10.77 12.76
C VAL A 46 0.75 11.14 11.85
N ALA A 47 -0.34 10.37 11.90
CA ALA A 47 -1.55 10.65 11.13
C ALA A 47 -2.21 11.99 11.48
N LYS A 48 -2.05 12.48 12.71
CA LYS A 48 -2.52 13.83 13.10
C LYS A 48 -1.65 14.94 12.52
N ALA A 49 -0.38 14.67 12.27
CA ALA A 49 0.56 15.64 11.73
C ALA A 49 0.45 15.82 10.21
N PHE A 50 -0.03 14.80 9.50
CA PHE A 50 -0.11 14.80 8.04
C PHE A 50 -1.54 14.64 7.53
N THR A 51 -1.98 15.56 6.69
CA THR A 51 -3.35 15.59 6.15
C THR A 51 -3.60 14.54 5.06
N ASP A 52 -2.59 14.22 4.24
CA ASP A 52 -2.70 13.26 3.15
C ASP A 52 -1.39 12.49 2.89
N SER A 53 -1.47 11.50 1.99
CA SER A 53 -0.34 10.66 1.60
C SER A 53 0.70 11.39 0.75
N ALA A 54 0.34 12.48 0.06
CA ALA A 54 1.27 13.26 -0.74
C ALA A 54 2.25 14.00 0.19
N ALA A 55 1.74 14.66 1.23
CA ALA A 55 2.52 15.36 2.23
C ALA A 55 3.52 14.43 2.95
N VAL A 56 3.10 13.23 3.32
CA VAL A 56 3.98 12.21 3.93
C VAL A 56 5.12 11.85 2.98
N ASN A 57 4.79 11.53 1.73
CA ASN A 57 5.78 11.07 0.76
C ASN A 57 6.79 12.17 0.40
N ASP A 58 6.36 13.43 0.32
CA ASP A 58 7.26 14.55 0.01
C ASP A 58 8.25 14.81 1.15
N VAL A 59 7.81 14.71 2.40
CA VAL A 59 8.72 14.80 3.57
C VAL A 59 9.71 13.64 3.57
N LEU A 60 9.26 12.40 3.34
CA LEU A 60 10.14 11.24 3.30
C LEU A 60 11.17 11.35 2.16
N ARG A 61 10.78 11.85 0.98
CA ARG A 61 11.71 12.10 -0.13
C ARG A 61 12.74 13.17 0.22
N SER A 62 12.30 14.28 0.82
CA SER A 62 13.19 15.35 1.25
C SER A 62 14.24 14.86 2.26
N LEU A 63 13.82 13.99 3.20
CA LEU A 63 14.72 13.35 4.16
C LEU A 63 15.73 12.41 3.46
N LEU A 64 15.28 11.65 2.46
CA LEU A 64 16.17 10.80 1.66
C LEU A 64 17.22 11.61 0.90
N ASP A 65 16.87 12.79 0.39
CA ASP A 65 17.84 13.64 -0.32
C ASP A 65 18.84 14.30 0.65
N LEU A 66 18.38 14.76 1.81
CA LEU A 66 19.26 15.27 2.86
C LEU A 66 20.27 14.20 3.33
N THR A 67 19.81 12.97 3.50
CA THR A 67 20.69 11.85 3.91
C THR A 67 21.72 11.50 2.82
N LYS A 68 21.36 11.56 1.53
CA LYS A 68 22.34 11.39 0.43
C LYS A 68 23.41 12.47 0.44
N GLU A 69 23.04 13.74 0.63
CA GLU A 69 24.01 14.85 0.64
C GLU A 69 24.97 14.75 1.83
N THR A 70 24.45 14.46 3.02
CA THR A 70 25.29 14.27 4.22
C THR A 70 26.22 13.05 4.10
N GLN A 71 25.76 11.95 3.49
CA GLN A 71 26.62 10.80 3.18
C GLN A 71 27.73 11.16 2.18
N ARG A 72 27.45 11.99 1.18
CA ARG A 72 28.46 12.43 0.20
C ARG A 72 29.54 13.28 0.88
N LEU A 73 29.14 14.23 1.72
CA LEU A 73 30.05 15.11 2.46
C LEU A 73 30.98 14.31 3.40
N THR A 74 30.43 13.34 4.13
CA THR A 74 31.21 12.49 5.05
C THR A 74 32.17 11.56 4.32
N LYS A 75 31.78 11.01 3.16
CA LYS A 75 32.69 10.22 2.29
C LYS A 75 33.87 11.06 1.79
N HIS A 76 33.64 12.31 1.37
CA HIS A 76 34.71 13.18 0.88
C HIS A 76 35.63 13.71 2.00
N ALA A 77 35.12 13.90 3.22
CA ALA A 77 35.93 14.28 4.38
C ALA A 77 36.97 13.19 4.76
N GLY A 78 36.61 11.91 4.62
CA GLY A 78 37.54 10.80 4.84
C GLY A 78 38.70 10.77 3.84
N VAL A 79 38.43 11.02 2.55
CA VAL A 79 39.45 11.02 1.48
C VAL A 79 40.44 12.19 1.62
N ARG A 80 39.97 13.37 2.03
CA ARG A 80 40.85 14.54 2.23
C ARG A 80 41.76 14.40 3.45
N THR A 81 41.37 13.56 4.42
CA THR A 81 42.17 13.28 5.62
C THR A 81 43.28 12.26 5.34
N SER A 82 43.05 11.29 4.45
CA SER A 82 44.07 10.31 4.08
C SER A 82 45.17 10.85 3.16
N ILE A 83 44.92 11.94 2.41
CA ILE A 83 45.90 12.58 1.50
C ILE A 83 46.86 13.51 2.27
N ARG A 84 46.54 13.88 3.52
CA ARG A 84 47.36 14.77 4.36
C ARG A 84 48.20 14.03 5.41
N ARG A 85 48.29 12.70 5.36
CA ARG A 85 49.21 11.89 6.17
C ARG A 85 50.32 11.31 5.30
#